data_AF-A0A1V1VHX0-F1
#
_entry.id   AF-A0A1V1VHX0-F1
#
_cell.length_a   1.000
_cell.length_b   1.000
_cell.length_c   1.000
_cell.angle_alpha   90.00
_cell.angle_beta   90.00
_cell.angle_gamma   90.00
#
_symmetry.space_group_name_H-M   'P 1'
#
loop_
_entity.id
_entity.type
_entity.pdbx_description
1 polymer ?
#
loop_
_entity_poly.entity_id
_entity_poly.type
_entity_poly.pdbx_seq_one_letter_code
_entity_poly.pdbx_strand_id
1 'polypeptide(L)'
;MRCIFPGCHNQATNNLSVRLRREDTSAIWAPNTNAYLCHDHASSGFDVYVVLRPTTGNQITTIVSVDGGDPATRTTSINHRP
;
A
#
# COMPACT_ATOMS: atom_id res chain seq x y z
N MET A 1 13.00 7.27 -5.53
CA MET A 1 12.49 5.88 -5.57
C MET A 1 12.03 5.60 -6.99
N ARG A 2 12.11 4.36 -7.46
CA ARG A 2 11.61 3.96 -8.79
C ARG A 2 10.12 3.67 -8.72
N CYS A 3 9.42 3.84 -9.84
CA CYS A 3 8.02 3.45 -9.97
C CYS A 3 7.90 1.93 -9.76
N ILE A 4 6.82 1.47 -9.13
CA ILE A 4 6.56 0.05 -8.90
C ILE A 4 6.30 -0.72 -10.21
N PHE A 5 5.87 -0.04 -11.27
CA PHE A 5 5.66 -0.66 -12.59
C PHE A 5 6.99 -1.11 -13.22
N PRO A 6 7.11 -2.40 -13.61
CA PRO A 6 8.31 -2.94 -14.24
C PRO A 6 8.72 -2.16 -15.48
N GLY A 7 10.02 -1.90 -15.65
CA GLY A 7 10.55 -1.18 -16.80
C GLY A 7 10.25 0.33 -16.81
N CYS A 8 9.51 0.86 -15.83
CA CYS A 8 9.32 2.29 -15.69
C CYS A 8 10.53 2.95 -15.03
N HIS A 9 11.12 3.93 -15.73
CA HIS A 9 12.30 4.67 -15.28
C HIS A 9 11.95 6.04 -14.66
N ASN A 10 10.67 6.42 -14.66
CA ASN A 10 10.23 7.71 -14.13
C ASN A 10 10.36 7.74 -12.61
N GLN A 11 10.70 8.91 -12.08
CA GLN A 11 10.82 9.12 -10.64
C GLN A 11 9.46 8.93 -9.96
N ALA A 12 9.42 8.12 -8.91
CA ALA A 12 8.21 7.88 -8.14
C ALA A 12 8.13 8.81 -6.93
N THR A 13 7.12 9.67 -6.94
CA THR A 13 6.85 10.67 -5.90
C THR A 13 5.49 10.46 -5.23
N ASN A 14 4.64 9.59 -5.77
CA ASN A 14 3.29 9.34 -5.26
C ASN A 14 3.29 8.02 -4.51
N ASN A 15 2.97 8.03 -3.22
CA ASN A 15 2.90 6.80 -2.43
C ASN A 15 1.49 6.20 -2.47
N LEU A 16 1.41 4.89 -2.69
CA LEU A 16 0.19 4.13 -2.45
C LEU A 16 0.10 3.80 -0.96
N SER A 17 -0.96 4.27 -0.31
CA SER A 17 -1.24 4.02 1.10
C SER A 17 -2.58 3.33 1.25
N VAL A 18 -2.70 2.44 2.25
CA VAL A 18 -3.97 1.80 2.62
C VAL A 18 -4.30 2.19 4.05
N ARG A 19 -5.57 2.48 4.32
CA ARG A 19 -6.04 2.96 5.62
C ARG A 19 -7.31 2.23 6.04
N LEU A 20 -7.37 1.80 7.29
CA LEU A 20 -8.59 1.32 7.93
C LEU A 20 -9.03 2.34 8.96
N ARG A 21 -10.30 2.73 8.89
CA ARG A 21 -10.90 3.72 9.78
C ARG A 21 -12.14 3.15 10.44
N ARG A 22 -12.47 3.70 11.60
CA ARG A 22 -13.78 3.55 12.23
C ARG A 22 -14.79 4.46 11.51
N GLU A 23 -16.07 4.29 11.84
CA GLU A 23 -17.16 5.14 11.33
C GLU A 23 -16.96 6.61 11.71
N ASP A 24 -16.38 6.88 12.89
CA ASP A 24 -16.02 8.23 13.37
C ASP A 24 -14.78 8.83 12.67
N THR A 25 -14.26 8.16 11.64
CA THR A 25 -13.08 8.51 10.83
C THR A 25 -11.72 8.36 11.52
N SER A 26 -11.66 8.00 12.81
CA SER A 26 -10.38 7.72 13.47
C SER A 26 -9.68 6.54 12.80
N ALA A 27 -8.35 6.62 12.69
CA ALA A 27 -7.56 5.59 12.01
C ALA A 27 -7.23 4.44 12.98
N ILE A 28 -7.54 3.20 12.57
CA ILE A 28 -7.05 2.00 13.25
C ILE A 28 -5.59 1.76 12.85
N TRP A 29 -5.32 1.85 11.56
CA TRP A 29 -3.98 1.83 10.99
C TRP A 29 -3.96 2.52 9.63
N ALA A 30 -2.79 3.06 9.25
CA ALA A 30 -2.59 3.76 7.98
C ALA A 30 -1.12 3.63 7.50
N PRO A 31 -0.63 2.42 7.19
CA PRO A 31 0.71 2.25 6.66
C PRO A 31 0.82 2.86 5.25
N ASN A 32 1.92 3.55 4.98
CA ASN A 32 2.37 3.66 3.59
C ASN A 32 2.76 2.24 3.13
N THR A 33 2.47 1.84 1.90
CA THR A 33 2.68 0.42 1.53
C THR A 33 4.11 0.12 1.04
N ASN A 34 4.99 1.12 1.07
CA ASN A 34 6.27 1.14 0.35
C ASN A 34 6.14 0.98 -1.19
N ALA A 35 4.93 1.02 -1.75
CA ALA A 35 4.71 1.11 -3.18
C ALA A 35 4.60 2.57 -3.62
N TYR A 36 5.32 2.93 -4.69
CA TYR A 36 5.38 4.29 -5.21
C TYR A 36 5.14 4.31 -6.72
N LEU A 37 4.39 5.31 -7.18
CA LEU A 37 4.07 5.57 -8.58
C LEU A 37 4.73 6.87 -9.05
N CYS A 38 5.14 6.91 -10.31
CA CYS A 38 5.44 8.17 -11.00
C CYS A 38 4.15 8.95 -11.24
N HIS A 39 4.25 10.19 -11.74
CA HIS A 39 3.09 11.03 -12.04
C HIS A 39 2.16 10.38 -13.08
N ASP A 40 2.73 9.86 -14.17
CA ASP A 40 1.95 9.30 -15.28
C ASP A 40 1.10 8.10 -14.83
N HIS A 41 1.71 7.12 -14.15
CA HIS A 41 0.98 5.98 -13.62
C HIS A 41 0.01 6.40 -12.50
N ALA A 42 0.35 7.37 -11.66
CA ALA A 42 -0.58 7.84 -10.62
C ALA A 42 -1.86 8.48 -11.18
N SER A 43 -1.83 8.96 -12.43
CA SER A 43 -2.99 9.52 -13.14
C SER A 43 -3.80 8.50 -13.94
N SER A 44 -3.38 7.22 -13.94
CA SER A 44 -4.06 6.14 -14.65
C SER A 44 -5.23 5.57 -13.83
N GLY A 45 -6.20 4.95 -14.52
CA GLY A 45 -7.23 4.13 -13.87
C GLY A 45 -6.66 2.78 -13.43
N PHE A 46 -7.15 2.26 -12.30
CA PHE A 46 -6.74 0.96 -11.76
C PHE A 46 -7.93 0.16 -11.25
N ASP A 47 -7.93 -1.14 -11.54
CA ASP A 47 -8.73 -2.11 -10.80
C ASP A 47 -7.95 -2.57 -9.57
N VAL A 48 -8.50 -2.34 -8.37
CA VAL A 48 -7.83 -2.66 -7.10
C VAL A 48 -8.61 -3.72 -6.35
N TYR A 49 -8.04 -4.92 -6.26
CA TYR A 49 -8.58 -6.02 -5.47
C TYR A 49 -7.90 -6.07 -4.10
N VAL A 50 -8.69 -6.05 -3.02
CA VAL A 50 -8.19 -6.08 -1.64
C VAL A 50 -8.54 -7.42 -1.00
N VAL A 51 -7.52 -8.16 -0.57
CA VAL A 51 -7.69 -9.44 0.15
C VAL A 51 -7.18 -9.30 1.57
N LEU A 52 -8.08 -9.50 2.54
CA LEU A 52 -7.74 -9.49 3.97
C LEU A 52 -7.53 -10.92 4.46
N ARG A 53 -6.39 -11.16 5.11
CA ARG A 53 -6.07 -12.43 5.77
C ARG A 53 -5.76 -12.17 7.24
N PRO A 54 -6.51 -12.75 8.19
CA PRO A 54 -6.18 -12.65 9.60
C PRO A 54 -4.79 -13.20 9.87
N THR A 55 -4.03 -12.54 10.73
CA THR A 55 -2.72 -13.01 11.19
C THR A 55 -2.70 -13.05 12.71
N THR A 56 -1.81 -13.86 13.27
CA THR A 56 -1.56 -13.84 14.71
C THR A 56 -0.61 -12.68 15.01
N GLY A 57 -1.03 -11.74 15.85
CA GLY A 57 -0.21 -10.62 16.29
C GLY A 57 -0.85 -9.25 16.07
N ASN A 58 -0.10 -8.21 16.46
CA ASN A 58 -0.57 -6.83 16.47
C ASN A 58 0.10 -6.02 15.36
N GLN A 59 0.00 -6.52 14.13
CA GLN A 59 0.66 -5.94 12.96
C GLN A 59 -0.19 -6.09 11.71
N ILE A 60 0.02 -5.16 10.78
CA ILE A 60 -0.47 -5.26 9.41
C ILE A 60 0.70 -5.43 8.46
N THR A 61 0.59 -6.39 7.57
CA THR A 61 1.49 -6.55 6.43
C THR A 61 0.74 -6.18 5.16
N THR A 62 1.23 -5.18 4.44
CA THR A 62 0.75 -4.79 3.12
C THR A 62 1.67 -5.38 2.07
N ILE A 63 1.08 -6.00 1.05
CA ILE A 63 1.78 -6.53 -0.12
C ILE A 63 1.11 -5.91 -1.33
N VAL A 64 1.83 -5.09 -2.09
CA VAL A 64 1.33 -4.45 -3.29
C VAL A 64 2.08 -5.02 -4.48
N SER A 65 1.35 -5.69 -5.37
CA SER A 65 1.85 -6.22 -6.62
C SER A 65 1.24 -5.45 -7.78
N VAL A 66 2.04 -5.22 -8.81
CA VAL A 66 1.60 -4.75 -10.12
C VAL A 66 2.06 -5.76 -11.17
N ASP A 67 1.38 -5.82 -12.30
CA ASP A 67 1.59 -6.86 -13.31
C ASP A 67 3.07 -7.04 -13.69
N GLY A 68 3.58 -8.25 -13.45
CA GLY A 68 4.96 -8.64 -13.77
C GLY A 68 6.06 -8.06 -12.87
N GLY A 69 5.71 -7.36 -11.78
CA GLY A 69 6.67 -6.74 -10.86
C GLY A 69 6.84 -7.45 -9.53
N ASP A 70 7.99 -7.20 -8.88
CA ASP A 70 8.23 -7.65 -7.51
C ASP A 70 7.30 -6.92 -6.54
N PRO A 71 6.69 -7.64 -5.58
CA PRO A 71 5.77 -7.02 -4.63
C PRO A 71 6.48 -6.08 -3.66
N ALA A 72 5.94 -4.87 -3.51
CA ALA A 72 6.31 -4.00 -2.41
C ALA A 72 5.67 -4.50 -1.11
N THR A 73 6.50 -4.91 -0.15
CA THR A 73 6.05 -5.41 1.15
C THR A 73 6.42 -4.45 2.26
N ARG A 74 5.48 -4.20 3.18
CA ARG A 74 5.75 -3.47 4.42
C ARG A 74 4.95 -4.07 5.57
N THR A 75 5.60 -4.26 6.70
CA THR A 75 4.95 -4.61 7.97
C THR A 75 4.98 -3.42 8.91
N THR A 76 3.86 -3.12 9.54
CA THR A 76 3.72 -2.01 10.50
C THR A 76 2.94 -2.51 11.72
N SER A 77 3.43 -2.22 12.93
CA SER A 77 2.72 -2.54 14.16
C SER A 77 1.44 -1.72 14.28
N ILE A 78 0.36 -2.37 14.72
CA ILE A 78 -0.91 -1.73 15.00
C ILE A 78 -0.84 -1.25 16.45
N ASN A 79 -0.59 0.04 16.67
CA ASN A 79 -0.47 0.54 18.05
C ASN A 79 -1.84 0.80 18.73
N HIS A 80 -2.94 0.45 18.07
CA HIS A 80 -4.29 0.61 18.60
C HIS A 80 -4.65 -0.54 19.55
N ARG A 81 -5.06 -0.24 20.79
CA ARG A 81 -5.69 -1.20 21.71
C ARG A 81 -7.21 -1.19 21.53
N PRO A 82 -7.87 -2.34 21.35
CA PRO A 82 -9.31 -2.41 21.08
C PRO A 82 -10.16 -1.59 22.05
#